data_AF-A0AAD6BHC8-F1
#
_entry.id   AF-A0AAD6BHC8-F1
#
_cell.length_a   1.000
_cell.length_b   1.000
_cell.length_c   1.000
_cell.angle_alpha   90.00
_cell.angle_beta   90.00
_cell.angle_gamma   90.00
#
_symmetry.space_group_name_H-M   'P 1'
#
loop_
_entity.id
_entity.type
_entity.pdbx_description
1 polymer ?
#
loop_
_entity_poly.entity_id
_entity_poly.type
_entity_poly.pdbx_seq_one_letter_code
_entity_poly.pdbx_strand_id
1 'polypeptide(L)'
;MVSDGLQKTTLALVAMKTVPGQHLKQFLDEVGPFPGNMYSGVQLDRKQVDDDNLHKVKEKLINGFCDYVTTRFGSLDDGVFKAAATMFDLSNWPEDITDLATFGLADLETFVSHFKGILEACEDFISIQEAKREWIDLKVLVHRHFRHLQSQVLWQRLLQGAIGRPEQFPHMQIIVEILLVFTATSCCERGFSCMKRIKSDWRGSLSNQMLNSLLRISLHGPEVEDYNAEQAVEKWWQSGQRTRRPMFSD
;
A
#
# COMPACT_ATOMS: atom_id res chain seq x y z
N MET A 1 -8.70 0.89 -12.90
CA MET A 1 -7.31 1.06 -12.45
C MET A 1 -7.29 1.80 -11.12
N VAL A 2 -6.19 1.75 -10.36
CA VAL A 2 -6.07 2.43 -9.05
C VAL A 2 -6.33 3.94 -9.18
N SER A 3 -5.91 4.54 -10.31
CA SER A 3 -6.26 5.88 -10.79
C SER A 3 -7.75 6.22 -10.66
N ASP A 4 -8.64 5.32 -11.09
CA ASP A 4 -10.09 5.59 -11.12
C ASP A 4 -10.66 5.62 -9.70
N GLY A 5 -10.15 4.77 -8.82
CA GLY A 5 -10.53 4.74 -7.41
C GLY A 5 -10.07 6.01 -6.69
N LEU A 6 -8.84 6.43 -6.93
CA LEU A 6 -8.28 7.68 -6.41
C LEU A 6 -9.08 8.88 -6.91
N GLN A 7 -9.36 8.94 -8.22
CA GLN A 7 -10.12 10.04 -8.82
C GLN A 7 -11.56 10.09 -8.31
N LYS A 8 -12.24 8.95 -8.20
CA LYS A 8 -13.58 8.87 -7.58
C LYS A 8 -13.58 9.38 -6.14
N THR A 9 -12.57 9.00 -5.35
CA THR A 9 -12.43 9.46 -3.96
C THR A 9 -12.19 10.97 -3.90
N THR A 10 -11.29 11.50 -4.73
CA THR A 10 -11.03 12.94 -4.82
C THR A 10 -12.28 13.71 -5.24
N LEU A 11 -13.04 13.22 -6.23
CA LEU A 11 -14.29 13.83 -6.64
C LEU A 11 -15.32 13.85 -5.50
N ALA A 12 -15.46 12.76 -4.75
CA ALA A 12 -16.35 12.70 -3.59
C ALA A 12 -15.91 13.69 -2.49
N LEU A 13 -14.61 13.81 -2.22
CA LEU A 13 -14.06 14.79 -1.28
C LEU A 13 -14.33 16.23 -1.73
N VAL A 14 -14.11 16.55 -3.00
CA VAL A 14 -14.35 17.89 -3.56
C VAL A 14 -15.83 18.23 -3.56
N ALA A 15 -16.72 17.28 -3.90
CA ALA A 15 -18.16 17.47 -3.84
C ALA A 15 -18.63 17.84 -2.43
N MET A 16 -17.98 17.33 -1.39
CA MET A 16 -18.28 17.72 -0.02
C MET A 16 -18.06 19.21 0.22
N LYS A 17 -17.27 19.96 -0.55
CA LYS A 17 -17.12 21.42 -0.37
C LYS A 17 -18.44 22.16 -0.59
N THR A 18 -19.14 21.83 -1.67
CA THR A 18 -20.36 22.51 -2.12
C THR A 18 -21.62 21.85 -1.59
N VAL A 19 -21.59 20.53 -1.38
CA VAL A 19 -22.76 19.76 -0.92
C VAL A 19 -22.63 19.49 0.58
N PRO A 20 -23.59 19.94 1.43
CA PRO A 20 -23.59 19.57 2.84
C PRO A 20 -23.89 18.07 2.99
N GLY A 21 -23.10 17.40 3.83
CA GLY A 21 -23.39 16.01 4.23
C GLY A 21 -24.66 15.92 5.07
N GLN A 22 -25.14 14.69 5.32
CA GLN A 22 -26.41 14.43 6.01
C GLN A 22 -26.57 15.21 7.32
N HIS A 23 -25.57 15.19 8.19
CA HIS A 23 -25.65 15.87 9.49
C HIS A 23 -25.64 17.39 9.38
N LEU A 24 -24.81 17.95 8.49
CA LEU A 24 -24.80 19.40 8.27
C LEU A 24 -26.11 19.87 7.65
N LYS A 25 -26.68 19.08 6.73
CA LYS A 25 -27.99 19.37 6.15
C LYS A 25 -29.09 19.36 7.20
N GLN A 26 -29.15 18.33 8.05
CA GLN A 26 -30.11 18.23 9.16
C GLN A 26 -30.01 19.45 10.09
N PHE A 27 -28.79 19.84 10.46
CA PHE A 27 -28.56 21.04 11.27
C PHE A 27 -29.06 22.32 10.58
N LEU A 28 -28.74 22.52 9.30
CA LEU A 28 -29.15 23.71 8.55
C LEU A 28 -30.68 23.77 8.36
N ASP A 29 -31.32 22.62 8.13
CA ASP A 29 -32.78 22.51 7.99
C ASP A 29 -33.50 22.82 9.32
N GLU A 30 -32.95 22.40 10.47
CA GLU A 30 -33.49 22.72 11.81
C GLU A 30 -33.28 24.20 12.18
N VAL A 31 -32.11 24.75 11.84
CA VAL A 31 -31.69 26.10 12.24
C VAL A 31 -32.30 27.21 11.39
N GLY A 32 -32.64 26.93 10.12
CA GLY A 32 -33.24 27.87 9.20
C GLY A 32 -32.32 29.04 8.77
N PRO A 33 -32.82 29.96 7.93
CA PRO A 33 -32.06 31.14 7.49
C PRO A 33 -31.90 32.16 8.63
N PHE A 34 -30.80 32.91 8.61
CA PHE A 34 -30.58 34.04 9.53
C PHE A 34 -31.55 35.21 9.21
N PRO A 35 -32.02 36.02 10.20
CA PRO A 35 -31.78 35.93 11.65
C PRO A 35 -32.83 35.11 12.42
N GLY A 36 -32.57 34.83 13.71
CA GLY A 36 -33.49 34.10 14.60
C GLY A 36 -33.18 32.60 14.75
N ASN A 37 -31.94 32.21 14.44
CA ASN A 37 -31.49 30.83 14.46
C ASN A 37 -31.63 30.18 15.85
N MET A 38 -32.43 29.12 15.93
CA MET A 38 -32.57 28.26 17.10
C MET A 38 -32.14 26.84 16.75
N TYR A 39 -31.50 26.16 17.69
CA TYR A 39 -31.18 24.74 17.57
C TYR A 39 -31.58 24.05 18.86
N SER A 40 -32.44 23.04 18.80
CA SER A 40 -32.91 22.29 19.97
C SER A 40 -33.38 23.18 21.14
N GLY A 41 -34.09 24.27 20.85
CA GLY A 41 -34.62 25.20 21.85
C GLY A 41 -33.63 26.26 22.38
N VAL A 42 -32.37 26.25 21.92
CA VAL A 42 -31.35 27.23 22.29
C VAL A 42 -31.15 28.22 21.16
N GLN A 43 -31.18 29.51 21.48
CA GLN A 43 -30.88 30.58 20.51
C GLN A 43 -29.37 30.60 20.21
N LEU A 44 -29.02 30.54 18.93
CA LEU A 44 -27.63 30.57 18.48
C LEU A 44 -27.15 32.03 18.30
N ASP A 45 -25.95 32.33 18.80
CA ASP A 45 -25.22 33.57 18.46
C ASP A 45 -24.46 33.39 17.13
N ARG A 46 -25.21 33.32 16.03
CA ARG A 46 -24.66 33.14 14.69
C ARG A 46 -24.45 34.49 14.01
N LYS A 47 -23.28 34.69 13.43
CA LYS A 47 -22.90 35.86 12.64
C LYS A 47 -22.77 35.46 11.17
N GLN A 48 -22.97 36.41 10.27
CA GLN A 48 -22.82 36.16 8.84
C GLN A 48 -21.42 35.68 8.45
N VAL A 49 -20.39 36.04 9.23
CA VAL A 49 -19.00 35.57 9.06
C VAL A 49 -18.80 34.09 9.45
N ASP A 50 -19.71 33.50 10.23
CA ASP A 50 -19.54 32.14 10.73
C ASP A 50 -19.71 31.09 9.62
N ASP A 51 -20.59 31.38 8.66
CA ASP A 51 -20.78 30.53 7.48
C ASP A 51 -19.54 30.57 6.58
N ASP A 52 -18.98 31.76 6.37
CA ASP A 52 -17.72 31.94 5.64
C ASP A 52 -16.55 31.24 6.36
N ASN A 53 -16.51 31.31 7.69
CA ASN A 53 -15.50 30.62 8.50
C ASN A 53 -15.64 29.10 8.41
N LEU A 54 -16.86 28.57 8.49
CA LEU A 54 -17.16 27.15 8.29
C LEU A 54 -16.72 26.70 6.90
N HIS A 55 -17.07 27.46 5.86
CA HIS A 55 -16.63 27.18 4.49
C HIS A 55 -15.12 27.16 4.37
N LYS A 56 -14.40 28.13 4.94
CA LYS A 56 -12.93 28.17 4.95
C LYS A 56 -12.31 26.97 5.66
N VAL A 57 -12.81 26.61 6.85
CA VAL A 57 -12.29 25.45 7.62
C VAL A 57 -12.53 24.15 6.85
N LYS A 58 -13.74 23.99 6.31
CA LYS A 58 -14.15 22.83 5.52
C LYS A 58 -13.30 22.68 4.27
N GLU A 59 -13.08 23.77 3.53
CA GLU A 59 -12.25 23.77 2.33
C GLU A 59 -10.80 23.41 2.66
N LYS A 60 -10.23 24.00 3.72
CA LYS A 60 -8.88 23.68 4.19
C LYS A 60 -8.72 22.20 4.55
N LEU A 61 -9.68 21.64 5.29
CA LEU A 61 -9.66 20.22 5.68
C LEU A 61 -9.75 19.31 4.45
N ILE A 62 -10.71 19.57 3.55
CA ILE A 62 -10.91 18.78 2.35
C ILE A 62 -9.67 18.83 1.45
N ASN A 63 -9.08 20.01 1.24
CA ASN A 63 -7.84 20.15 0.47
C ASN A 63 -6.72 19.33 1.11
N GLY A 64 -6.52 19.43 2.43
CA GLY A 64 -5.52 18.64 3.13
C GLY A 64 -5.73 17.13 3.00
N PHE A 65 -6.99 16.66 3.01
CA PHE A 65 -7.29 15.25 2.74
C PHE A 65 -6.99 14.86 1.30
N CYS A 66 -7.38 15.66 0.31
CA CYS A 66 -7.06 15.42 -1.10
C CYS A 66 -5.55 15.34 -1.32
N ASP A 67 -4.78 16.27 -0.74
CA ASP A 67 -3.33 16.28 -0.81
C ASP A 67 -2.75 15.01 -0.20
N TYR A 68 -3.22 14.63 1.00
CA TYR A 68 -2.75 13.43 1.68
C TYR A 68 -3.03 12.14 0.88
N VAL A 69 -4.25 11.99 0.38
CA VAL A 69 -4.65 10.81 -0.41
C VAL A 69 -3.84 10.76 -1.71
N THR A 70 -3.66 11.91 -2.38
CA THR A 70 -2.86 12.00 -3.62
C THR A 70 -1.39 11.71 -3.36
N THR A 71 -0.77 12.28 -2.33
CA THR A 71 0.62 12.00 -1.97
C THR A 71 0.82 10.53 -1.60
N ARG A 72 -0.14 9.93 -0.88
CA ARG A 72 -0.02 8.56 -0.39
C ARG A 72 -0.22 7.51 -1.48
N PHE A 73 -1.15 7.74 -2.40
CA PHE A 73 -1.57 6.73 -3.39
C PHE A 73 -1.24 7.11 -4.84
N GLY A 74 -0.79 8.34 -5.10
CA GLY A 74 -0.50 8.82 -6.45
C GLY A 74 0.65 8.08 -7.15
N SER A 75 1.53 7.44 -6.39
CA SER A 75 2.60 6.59 -6.95
C SER A 75 2.14 5.17 -7.31
N LEU A 76 0.89 4.79 -7.00
CA LEU A 76 0.38 3.46 -7.37
C LEU A 76 0.14 3.30 -8.87
N ASP A 77 -0.03 4.42 -9.59
CA ASP A 77 -0.10 4.43 -11.06
C ASP A 77 1.28 4.67 -11.69
N ASP A 78 2.38 4.49 -10.95
CA ASP A 78 3.75 4.65 -11.43
C ASP A 78 4.68 3.53 -10.92
N GLY A 79 5.90 3.48 -11.46
CA GLY A 79 6.97 2.59 -11.03
C GLY A 79 6.58 1.10 -11.08
N VAL A 80 6.91 0.38 -10.02
CA VAL A 80 6.74 -1.08 -9.95
C VAL A 80 5.28 -1.53 -10.04
N PHE A 81 4.33 -0.76 -9.50
CA PHE A 81 2.92 -1.13 -9.51
C PHE A 81 2.33 -1.03 -10.92
N LYS A 82 2.64 0.06 -11.64
CA LYS A 82 2.26 0.21 -13.04
C LYS A 82 2.92 -0.84 -13.94
N ALA A 83 4.23 -1.05 -13.75
CA ALA A 83 4.98 -2.05 -14.50
C ALA A 83 4.36 -3.45 -14.34
N ALA A 84 4.08 -3.84 -13.10
CA ALA A 84 3.42 -5.10 -12.78
C ALA A 84 2.02 -5.21 -13.40
N ALA A 85 1.17 -4.20 -13.25
CA ALA A 85 -0.17 -4.21 -13.81
C ALA A 85 -0.16 -4.28 -15.35
N THR A 86 0.82 -3.64 -15.99
CA THR A 86 0.95 -3.60 -17.45
C THR A 86 1.43 -4.95 -18.00
N MET A 87 2.50 -5.52 -17.45
CA MET A 87 3.11 -6.73 -17.98
C MET A 87 2.27 -7.99 -17.76
N PHE A 88 1.63 -8.11 -16.60
CA PHE A 88 1.03 -9.37 -16.18
C PHE A 88 -0.45 -9.51 -16.54
N ASP A 89 -1.08 -8.44 -17.01
CA ASP A 89 -2.41 -8.50 -17.58
C ASP A 89 -2.32 -8.71 -19.11
N LEU A 90 -2.76 -9.89 -19.55
CA LEU A 90 -2.74 -10.29 -20.96
C LEU A 90 -3.68 -9.44 -21.81
N SER A 91 -4.68 -8.79 -21.20
CA SER A 91 -5.55 -7.86 -21.91
C SER A 91 -4.82 -6.60 -22.37
N ASN A 92 -3.67 -6.27 -21.77
CA ASN A 92 -2.83 -5.15 -22.18
C ASN A 92 -1.87 -5.51 -23.33
N TRP A 93 -1.75 -6.80 -23.70
CA TRP A 93 -0.75 -7.24 -24.66
C TRP A 93 -1.19 -6.93 -26.11
N PRO A 94 -0.37 -6.18 -26.89
CA PRO A 94 -0.73 -5.77 -28.23
C PRO A 94 -1.01 -6.94 -29.19
N GLU A 95 -1.98 -6.75 -30.09
CA GLU A 95 -2.22 -7.69 -31.20
C GLU A 95 -1.15 -7.61 -32.28
N ASP A 96 -0.70 -6.39 -32.57
CA ASP A 96 0.36 -6.14 -33.52
C ASP A 96 1.72 -6.66 -33.02
N ILE A 97 2.45 -7.35 -33.90
CA ILE A 97 3.72 -7.98 -33.56
C ILE A 97 4.82 -6.94 -33.30
N THR A 98 4.78 -5.80 -33.99
CA THR A 98 5.76 -4.71 -33.84
C THR A 98 5.66 -4.11 -32.45
N ASP A 99 4.44 -3.82 -32.00
CA ASP A 99 4.19 -3.31 -30.66
C ASP A 99 4.47 -4.37 -29.60
N LEU A 100 4.07 -5.63 -29.84
CA LEU A 100 4.33 -6.73 -28.92
C LEU A 100 5.83 -6.99 -28.74
N ALA A 101 6.67 -6.76 -29.76
CA ALA A 101 8.11 -7.00 -29.69
C ALA A 101 8.78 -6.18 -28.57
N THR A 102 8.38 -4.92 -28.39
CA THR A 102 8.95 -4.01 -27.38
C THR A 102 8.13 -3.93 -26.10
N PHE A 103 6.87 -4.37 -26.11
CA PHE A 103 5.97 -4.36 -24.97
C PHE A 103 6.58 -5.02 -23.72
N GLY A 104 6.47 -4.32 -22.58
CA GLY A 104 6.88 -4.80 -21.25
C GLY A 104 8.38 -4.80 -20.97
N LEU A 105 9.25 -4.43 -21.91
CA LEU A 105 10.71 -4.48 -21.69
C LEU A 105 11.20 -3.44 -20.67
N ALA A 106 10.68 -2.22 -20.74
CA ALA A 106 11.01 -1.15 -19.78
C ALA A 106 10.34 -1.39 -18.42
N ASP A 107 9.12 -1.93 -18.43
CA ASP A 107 8.40 -2.33 -17.22
C ASP A 107 9.17 -3.43 -16.47
N LEU A 108 9.74 -4.39 -17.21
CA LEU A 108 10.56 -5.46 -16.64
C LEU A 108 11.82 -4.92 -15.94
N GLU A 109 12.51 -3.95 -16.56
CA GLU A 109 13.65 -3.28 -15.92
C GLU A 109 13.24 -2.53 -14.66
N THR A 110 12.11 -1.81 -14.72
CA THR A 110 11.56 -1.09 -13.56
C THR A 110 11.26 -2.06 -12.41
N PHE A 111 10.67 -3.21 -12.72
CA PHE A 111 10.33 -4.24 -11.74
C PHE A 111 11.59 -4.85 -11.10
N VAL A 112 12.54 -5.33 -11.92
CA VAL A 112 13.79 -5.93 -11.41
C VAL A 112 14.62 -4.91 -10.63
N SER A 113 14.68 -3.65 -11.09
CA SER A 113 15.38 -2.58 -10.38
C SER A 113 14.77 -2.32 -8.99
N HIS A 114 13.44 -2.34 -8.87
CA HIS A 114 12.75 -2.15 -7.60
C HIS A 114 13.09 -3.24 -6.58
N PHE A 115 13.15 -4.50 -7.01
CA PHE A 115 13.40 -5.65 -6.14
C PHE A 115 14.87 -6.07 -6.02
N LYS A 116 15.80 -5.30 -6.60
CA LYS A 116 17.23 -5.61 -6.64
C LYS A 116 17.81 -6.01 -5.28
N GLY A 117 17.48 -5.26 -4.22
CA GLY A 117 18.02 -5.55 -2.88
C GLY A 117 17.54 -6.88 -2.27
N ILE A 118 16.33 -7.35 -2.64
CA ILE A 118 15.82 -8.65 -2.21
C ILE A 118 16.50 -9.76 -3.03
N LEU A 119 16.59 -9.57 -4.35
CA LEU A 119 17.24 -10.52 -5.25
C LEU A 119 18.72 -10.75 -4.87
N GLU A 120 19.45 -9.68 -4.55
CA GLU A 120 20.84 -9.78 -4.10
C GLU A 120 20.98 -10.48 -2.74
N ALA A 121 19.99 -10.37 -1.86
CA ALA A 121 20.02 -10.97 -0.53
C ALA A 121 19.65 -12.46 -0.49
N CYS A 122 18.83 -12.92 -1.45
CA CYS A 122 18.39 -14.31 -1.54
C CYS A 122 19.37 -15.22 -2.31
N GLU A 123 20.52 -14.70 -2.76
CA GLU A 123 21.45 -15.36 -3.70
C GLU A 123 20.80 -15.73 -5.07
N ASP A 124 19.56 -15.30 -5.30
CA ASP A 124 18.83 -15.49 -6.56
C ASP A 124 19.34 -14.49 -7.61
N PHE A 125 20.26 -14.94 -8.45
CA PHE A 125 20.79 -14.11 -9.52
C PHE A 125 19.78 -13.96 -10.67
N ILE A 126 19.27 -12.74 -10.86
CA ILE A 126 18.55 -12.36 -12.07
C ILE A 126 19.47 -11.58 -13.00
N SER A 127 19.78 -12.15 -14.17
CA SER A 127 20.31 -11.38 -15.29
C SER A 127 19.15 -10.66 -16.00
N ILE A 128 19.12 -9.33 -15.94
CA ILE A 128 18.10 -8.55 -16.66
C ILE A 128 18.14 -8.80 -18.17
N GLN A 129 19.30 -9.10 -18.73
CA GLN A 129 19.43 -9.40 -20.16
C GLN A 129 18.82 -10.76 -20.51
N GLU A 130 19.04 -11.78 -19.68
CA GLU A 130 18.40 -13.09 -19.89
C GLU A 130 16.90 -13.02 -19.59
N ALA A 131 16.47 -12.27 -18.56
CA ALA A 131 15.06 -12.03 -18.28
C ALA A 131 14.34 -11.38 -19.48
N LYS A 132 14.97 -10.40 -20.15
CA LYS A 132 14.42 -9.79 -21.37
C LYS A 132 14.33 -10.78 -22.53
N ARG A 133 15.31 -11.68 -22.66
CA ARG A 133 15.29 -12.72 -23.69
C ARG A 133 14.16 -13.72 -23.43
N GLU A 134 14.07 -14.23 -22.19
CA GLU A 134 12.98 -15.10 -21.75
C GLU A 134 11.61 -14.44 -21.94
N TRP A 135 11.51 -13.13 -21.67
CA TRP A 135 10.28 -12.37 -21.91
C TRP A 135 9.85 -12.38 -23.38
N ILE A 136 10.79 -12.22 -24.31
CA ILE A 136 10.50 -12.30 -25.75
C ILE A 136 10.04 -13.72 -26.13
N ASP A 137 10.75 -14.74 -25.66
CA ASP A 137 10.40 -16.15 -25.94
C ASP A 137 9.02 -16.51 -25.37
N LEU A 138 8.72 -16.03 -24.16
CA LEU A 138 7.41 -16.18 -23.52
C LEU A 138 6.32 -15.47 -24.32
N LYS A 139 6.57 -14.25 -24.82
CA LYS A 139 5.61 -13.53 -25.66
C LYS A 139 5.24 -14.31 -26.91
N VAL A 140 6.23 -14.91 -27.59
CA VAL A 140 6.00 -15.77 -28.76
C VAL A 140 5.14 -16.98 -28.40
N LEU A 141 5.47 -17.66 -27.29
CA LEU A 141 4.76 -18.85 -26.84
C LEU A 141 3.29 -18.54 -26.48
N VAL A 142 3.08 -17.46 -25.71
CA VAL A 142 1.76 -17.01 -25.28
C VAL A 142 0.92 -16.59 -26.48
N HIS A 143 1.46 -15.78 -27.37
CA HIS A 143 0.75 -15.30 -28.56
C HIS A 143 0.28 -16.45 -29.44
N ARG A 144 1.09 -17.51 -29.59
CA ARG A 144 0.76 -18.67 -30.44
C ARG A 144 -0.23 -19.65 -29.81
N HIS A 145 -0.14 -19.87 -28.50
CA HIS A 145 -0.80 -21.03 -27.88
C HIS A 145 -1.70 -20.70 -26.69
N PHE A 146 -1.48 -19.57 -26.01
CA PHE A 146 -2.07 -19.31 -24.70
C PHE A 146 -2.80 -17.97 -24.56
N ARG A 147 -2.97 -17.22 -25.66
CA ARG A 147 -3.65 -15.91 -25.66
C ARG A 147 -5.09 -15.95 -25.13
N HIS A 148 -5.76 -17.09 -25.25
CA HIS A 148 -7.12 -17.30 -24.78
C HIS A 148 -7.20 -17.53 -23.25
N LEU A 149 -6.07 -17.72 -22.57
CA LEU A 149 -6.06 -17.94 -21.13
C LEU A 149 -6.24 -16.63 -20.38
N GLN A 150 -6.86 -16.74 -19.20
CA GLN A 150 -6.85 -15.66 -18.22
C GLN A 150 -5.43 -15.49 -17.67
N SER A 151 -5.01 -14.25 -17.39
CA SER A 151 -3.67 -13.93 -16.86
C SER A 151 -3.27 -14.81 -15.69
N GLN A 152 -4.12 -14.91 -14.67
CA GLN A 152 -3.83 -15.70 -13.47
C GLN A 152 -3.56 -17.17 -13.80
N VAL A 153 -4.31 -17.74 -14.74
CA VAL A 153 -4.16 -19.13 -15.17
C VAL A 153 -2.85 -19.32 -15.94
N LEU A 154 -2.46 -18.34 -16.77
CA LEU A 154 -1.18 -18.38 -17.48
C LEU A 154 -0.02 -18.43 -16.49
N TRP A 155 0.03 -17.50 -15.54
CA TRP A 155 1.13 -17.38 -14.59
C TRP A 155 1.21 -18.60 -13.66
N GLN A 156 0.06 -19.11 -13.20
CA GLN A 156 0.02 -20.35 -12.42
C GLN A 156 0.59 -21.53 -13.21
N ARG A 157 0.22 -21.68 -14.49
CA ARG A 157 0.73 -22.78 -15.34
C ARG A 157 2.21 -22.64 -15.65
N LEU A 158 2.73 -21.42 -15.78
CA LEU A 158 4.17 -21.16 -15.96
C LEU A 158 4.96 -21.63 -14.73
N LEU A 159 4.50 -21.31 -13.52
CA LEU A 159 5.13 -21.77 -12.27
C LEU A 159 5.03 -23.28 -12.07
N GLN A 160 3.94 -23.90 -12.53
CA GLN A 160 3.76 -25.36 -12.49
C GLN A 160 4.55 -26.11 -13.58
N GLY A 161 5.28 -25.41 -14.46
CA GLY A 161 6.00 -26.03 -15.56
C GLY A 161 5.11 -26.58 -16.69
N ALA A 162 3.85 -26.15 -16.76
CA ALA A 162 2.89 -26.55 -17.80
C ALA A 162 2.93 -25.65 -19.04
N ILE A 163 3.71 -24.55 -19.01
CA ILE A 163 3.96 -23.66 -20.13
C ILE A 163 5.48 -23.61 -20.35
N GLY A 164 5.92 -24.12 -21.51
CA GLY A 164 7.34 -24.32 -21.76
C GLY A 164 7.96 -25.39 -20.86
N ARG A 165 9.29 -25.49 -20.88
CA ARG A 165 10.03 -26.29 -19.90
C ARG A 165 10.40 -25.39 -18.72
N PRO A 166 10.41 -25.87 -17.46
CA PRO A 166 10.82 -25.05 -16.32
C PRO A 166 12.18 -24.36 -16.53
N GLU A 167 13.14 -25.09 -17.10
CA GLU A 167 14.49 -24.60 -17.40
C GLU A 167 14.54 -23.52 -18.50
N GLN A 168 13.45 -23.33 -19.25
CA GLN A 168 13.37 -22.33 -20.32
C GLN A 168 13.12 -20.92 -19.79
N PHE A 169 12.50 -20.79 -18.61
CA PHE A 169 12.03 -19.52 -18.08
C PHE A 169 12.40 -19.27 -16.60
N PRO A 170 13.63 -19.60 -16.13
CA PRO A 170 13.99 -19.47 -14.73
C PRO A 170 13.88 -18.03 -14.21
N HIS A 171 14.27 -17.02 -15.00
CA HIS A 171 14.18 -15.62 -14.55
C HIS A 171 12.72 -15.17 -14.48
N MET A 172 11.92 -15.53 -15.48
CA MET A 172 10.49 -15.19 -15.50
C MET A 172 9.72 -15.88 -14.38
N GLN A 173 10.09 -17.09 -13.97
CA GLN A 173 9.49 -17.76 -12.82
C GLN A 173 9.72 -16.96 -11.53
N ILE A 174 10.96 -16.53 -11.25
CA ILE A 174 11.26 -15.70 -10.06
C ILE A 174 10.46 -14.40 -10.09
N ILE A 175 10.38 -13.72 -11.24
CA ILE A 175 9.63 -12.46 -11.37
C ILE A 175 8.13 -12.69 -11.09
N VAL A 176 7.56 -13.77 -11.61
CA VAL A 176 6.15 -14.13 -11.37
C VAL A 176 5.91 -14.50 -9.91
N GLU A 177 6.83 -15.20 -9.25
CA GLU A 177 6.74 -15.51 -7.83
C GLU A 177 6.74 -14.24 -6.97
N ILE A 178 7.66 -13.32 -7.23
CA ILE A 178 7.72 -12.03 -6.54
C ILE A 178 6.40 -11.29 -6.71
N LEU A 179 5.82 -11.27 -7.91
CA LEU A 179 4.53 -10.62 -8.16
C LEU A 179 3.39 -11.21 -7.33
N LEU A 180 3.30 -12.55 -7.27
CA LEU A 180 2.25 -13.23 -6.51
C LEU A 180 2.36 -12.96 -5.01
N VAL A 181 3.59 -12.87 -4.49
CA VAL A 181 3.84 -12.49 -3.09
C VAL A 181 3.56 -11.01 -2.86
N PHE A 182 3.99 -10.15 -3.78
CA PHE A 182 3.82 -8.70 -3.72
C PHE A 182 2.34 -8.28 -3.65
N THR A 183 1.46 -9.05 -4.28
CA THR A 183 0.01 -8.81 -4.31
C THR A 183 -0.75 -9.54 -3.20
N ALA A 184 -0.08 -10.34 -2.36
CA ALA A 184 -0.73 -11.13 -1.32
C ALA A 184 -1.20 -10.26 -0.14
N THR A 185 -2.49 -10.36 0.21
CA THR A 185 -3.10 -9.61 1.33
C THR A 185 -3.02 -10.34 2.67
N SER A 186 -2.69 -11.63 2.68
CA SER A 186 -2.70 -12.48 3.88
C SER A 186 -1.69 -12.02 4.94
N CYS A 187 -0.56 -11.46 4.53
CA CYS A 187 0.42 -10.86 5.43
C CYS A 187 -0.15 -9.62 6.14
N CYS A 188 -0.97 -8.83 5.46
CA CYS A 188 -1.66 -7.67 6.03
C CYS A 188 -2.69 -8.10 7.09
N GLU A 189 -3.46 -9.16 6.84
CA GLU A 189 -4.45 -9.69 7.79
C GLU A 189 -3.82 -10.17 9.10
N ARG A 190 -2.66 -10.84 9.00
CA ARG A 190 -1.84 -11.21 10.15
C ARG A 190 -1.38 -9.97 10.92
N GLY A 191 -0.92 -8.94 10.19
CA GLY A 191 -0.53 -7.66 10.76
C GLY A 191 -1.68 -6.96 11.50
N PHE A 192 -2.88 -6.92 10.91
CA PHE A 192 -4.06 -6.33 11.53
C PHE A 192 -4.50 -7.09 12.78
N SER A 193 -4.48 -8.42 12.72
CA SER A 193 -4.79 -9.28 13.87
C SER A 193 -3.80 -9.03 15.01
N CYS A 194 -2.50 -8.93 14.69
CA CYS A 194 -1.47 -8.59 15.67
C CYS A 194 -1.68 -7.18 16.24
N MET A 195 -2.00 -6.21 15.39
CA MET A 195 -2.28 -4.84 15.80
C MET A 195 -3.45 -4.77 16.77
N LYS A 196 -4.51 -5.57 16.54
CA LYS A 196 -5.68 -5.64 17.42
C LYS A 196 -5.32 -6.18 18.81
N ARG A 197 -4.34 -7.10 18.92
CA ARG A 197 -3.82 -7.57 20.22
C ARG A 197 -3.00 -6.50 20.93
N ILE A 198 -2.21 -5.72 20.18
CA ILE A 198 -1.33 -4.67 20.73
C ILE A 198 -2.14 -3.44 21.16
N LYS A 199 -3.06 -2.97 20.31
CA LYS A 199 -4.03 -1.90 20.61
C LYS A 199 -5.24 -2.49 21.34
N SER A 200 -5.06 -2.81 22.61
CA SER A 200 -6.16 -3.05 23.53
C SER A 200 -6.75 -1.73 24.03
N ASP A 201 -7.91 -1.79 24.70
CA ASP A 201 -8.61 -0.62 25.26
C ASP A 201 -7.71 0.21 26.18
N TRP A 202 -6.82 -0.44 26.93
CA TRP A 202 -5.85 0.19 27.84
C TRP A 202 -4.61 0.78 27.11
N ARG A 203 -4.47 0.54 25.81
CA ARG A 203 -3.34 0.98 24.96
C ARG A 203 -3.80 1.83 23.77
N GLY A 204 -4.95 2.49 23.88
CA GLY A 204 -5.52 3.33 22.81
C GLY A 204 -4.62 4.50 22.36
N SER A 205 -3.72 4.97 23.21
CA SER A 205 -2.88 6.16 22.98
C SER A 205 -1.44 5.86 22.54
N LEU A 206 -1.16 4.67 21.99
CA LEU A 206 0.18 4.34 21.48
C LEU A 206 0.55 5.26 20.31
N SER A 207 1.76 5.83 20.36
CA SER A 207 2.32 6.55 19.22
C SER A 207 2.56 5.61 18.05
N ASN A 208 2.52 6.13 16.82
CA ASN A 208 2.78 5.33 15.61
C ASN A 208 4.14 4.64 15.66
N GLN A 209 5.16 5.30 16.21
CA GLN A 209 6.50 4.73 16.35
C GLN A 209 6.49 3.53 17.30
N MET A 210 5.87 3.65 18.48
CA MET A 210 5.80 2.57 19.44
C MET A 210 4.97 1.39 18.89
N LEU A 211 3.84 1.69 18.26
CA LEU A 211 3.02 0.66 17.62
C LEU A 211 3.80 -0.12 16.57
N ASN A 212 4.57 0.58 15.72
CA ASN A 212 5.41 -0.05 14.70
C ASN A 212 6.50 -0.93 15.34
N SER A 213 7.20 -0.45 16.37
CA SER A 213 8.19 -1.25 17.10
C SER A 213 7.59 -2.53 17.69
N LEU A 214 6.43 -2.42 18.36
CA LEU A 214 5.74 -3.58 18.94
C LEU A 214 5.25 -4.56 17.89
N LEU A 215 4.72 -4.06 16.77
CA LEU A 215 4.32 -4.89 15.64
C LEU A 215 5.51 -5.65 15.06
N ARG A 216 6.64 -4.99 14.88
CA ARG A 216 7.86 -5.61 14.34
C ARG A 216 8.38 -6.72 15.24
N ILE A 217 8.42 -6.47 16.56
CA ILE A 217 8.79 -7.49 17.55
C ILE A 217 7.80 -8.65 17.52
N SER A 218 6.49 -8.37 17.49
CA SER A 218 5.47 -9.42 17.57
C SER A 218 5.33 -10.25 16.29
N LEU A 219 5.72 -9.72 15.13
CA LEU A 219 5.60 -10.39 13.84
C LEU A 219 6.90 -11.07 13.39
N HIS A 220 8.05 -10.53 13.78
CA HIS A 220 9.37 -10.95 13.29
C HIS A 220 10.40 -11.19 14.39
N GLY A 221 10.04 -10.93 15.65
CA GLY A 221 10.91 -11.25 16.78
C GLY A 221 10.99 -12.76 17.02
N PRO A 222 12.01 -13.21 17.77
CA PRO A 222 12.07 -14.59 18.22
C PRO A 222 10.90 -14.90 19.16
N GLU A 223 10.62 -16.19 19.33
CA GLU A 223 9.72 -16.65 20.40
C GLU A 223 10.28 -16.23 21.78
N VAL A 224 9.40 -16.18 22.78
CA VAL A 224 9.77 -15.68 24.12
C VAL A 224 10.89 -16.51 24.74
N GLU A 225 10.88 -17.81 24.50
CA GLU A 225 11.87 -18.77 24.98
C GLU A 225 13.26 -18.55 24.35
N ASP A 226 13.30 -18.05 23.12
CA ASP A 226 14.53 -17.81 22.35
C ASP A 226 15.03 -16.36 22.45
N TYR A 227 14.29 -15.50 23.16
CA TYR A 227 14.64 -14.10 23.29
C TYR A 227 15.81 -13.88 24.26
N ASN A 228 16.98 -13.53 23.73
CA ASN A 228 18.10 -13.07 24.54
C ASN A 228 17.97 -11.58 24.91
N ALA A 229 17.67 -11.30 26.18
CA ALA A 229 17.53 -9.94 26.70
C ALA A 229 18.86 -9.19 26.90
N GLU A 230 20.01 -9.85 26.85
CA GLU A 230 21.33 -9.29 27.18
C GLU A 230 21.65 -8.01 26.39
N GLN A 231 21.44 -8.02 25.08
CA GLN A 231 21.68 -6.84 24.23
C GLN A 231 20.74 -5.68 24.57
N ALA A 232 19.50 -5.96 24.93
CA ALA A 232 18.54 -4.94 25.33
C ALA A 232 18.89 -4.34 26.69
N VAL A 233 19.32 -5.17 27.64
CA VAL A 233 19.80 -4.76 28.96
C VAL A 233 21.06 -3.93 28.83
N GLU A 234 22.05 -4.36 28.06
CA GLU A 234 23.29 -3.61 27.85
C GLU A 234 23.02 -2.25 27.22
N LYS A 235 22.15 -2.21 26.20
CA LYS A 235 21.76 -0.96 25.57
C LYS A 235 21.03 -0.04 26.54
N TRP A 236 20.13 -0.57 27.38
CA TRP A 236 19.47 0.20 28.44
C TRP A 236 20.47 0.73 29.47
N TRP A 237 21.44 -0.11 29.86
CA TRP A 237 22.49 0.22 30.81
C TRP A 237 23.39 1.35 30.32
N GLN A 238 23.79 1.32 29.04
CA GLN A 238 24.66 2.31 28.42
C GLN A 238 23.92 3.62 28.03
N SER A 239 22.65 3.55 27.61
CA SER A 239 21.92 4.70 27.06
C SER A 239 20.94 5.39 28.03
N GLY A 240 20.70 4.83 29.21
CA GLY A 240 19.79 5.39 30.20
C GLY A 240 20.31 6.70 30.82
N GLN A 241 19.60 7.81 30.60
CA GLN A 241 19.96 9.14 31.15
C GLN A 241 19.74 9.30 32.68
N ARG A 242 19.41 8.25 33.46
CA ARG A 242 19.08 8.39 34.90
C ARG A 242 19.91 7.50 35.82
N THR A 243 20.31 8.11 36.94
CA THR A 243 21.22 7.64 38.01
C THR A 243 20.72 6.47 38.88
N ARG A 244 19.53 5.89 38.61
CA ARG A 244 18.98 4.80 39.42
C ARG A 244 19.34 3.44 38.82
N ARG A 245 20.65 3.15 38.80
CA ARG A 245 21.14 1.79 38.58
C ARG A 245 21.04 1.05 39.92
N PRO A 246 20.50 -0.19 39.96
CA PRO A 246 20.68 -1.03 41.14
C PRO A 246 22.19 -1.24 41.32
N MET A 247 22.76 -0.67 42.38
CA MET A 247 24.11 -1.02 42.78
C MET A 247 23.99 -2.39 43.45
N PHE A 248 24.38 -3.45 42.74
CA PHE A 248 24.61 -4.73 43.39
C PHE A 248 25.95 -4.60 44.12
N SER A 249 25.89 -4.43 45.44
CA SER A 249 27.06 -4.53 46.30
C SER A 249 27.53 -5.99 46.30
N ASP A 250 28.84 -6.20 46.11
CA ASP A 250 29.50 -7.50 46.25
C ASP A 250 29.25 -8.14 47.63
#